data_AF-A0AAP9GSJ2-F1
#
_entry.id   AF-A0AAP9GSJ2-F1
#
_cell.length_a   1.000
_cell.length_b   1.000
_cell.length_c   1.000
_cell.angle_alpha   90.00
_cell.angle_beta   90.00
_cell.angle_gamma   90.00
#
_symmetry.space_group_name_H-M   'P 1'
#
loop_
_entity.id
_entity.type
_entity.pdbx_description
1 polymer ?
#
loop_
_entity_poly.entity_id
_entity_poly.type
_entity_poly.pdbx_seq_one_letter_code
_entity_poly.pdbx_strand_id
1 'polypeptide(L)'
;MVGSSTEVTDKFNTLLEQCYKGNLREFCSEFDVKNRGESFYKRVQKARHRMMNQSISQETIDEFKKYIVFMEFKLLEQECSWDEKKALMEFKSFF
;
A
#
# COMPACT_ATOMS: atom_id res chain seq x y z
N MET A 1 18.05 -6.17 0.30
CA MET A 1 18.16 -5.39 -0.95
C MET A 1 17.27 -4.17 -0.79
N VAL A 2 17.81 -2.96 -0.90
CA VAL A 2 17.01 -1.74 -0.94
C VAL A 2 16.43 -1.66 -2.35
N GLY A 3 15.17 -2.08 -2.51
CA GLY A 3 14.52 -2.01 -3.82
C GLY A 3 14.56 -0.59 -4.34
N SER A 4 14.89 -0.42 -5.62
CA SER A 4 15.01 0.90 -6.23
C SER A 4 13.66 1.64 -6.17
N SER A 5 13.68 2.98 -6.20
CA SER A 5 12.45 3.81 -6.27
C SER A 5 11.48 3.30 -7.34
N THR A 6 12.03 2.84 -8.47
CA THR A 6 11.28 2.29 -9.60
C THR A 6 10.58 0.99 -9.23
N GLU A 7 11.28 0.02 -8.63
CA GLU A 7 10.67 -1.25 -8.20
C GLU A 7 9.53 -1.05 -7.21
N VAL A 8 9.71 -0.15 -6.24
CA VAL A 8 8.67 0.17 -5.25
C VAL A 8 7.47 0.82 -5.93
N THR A 9 7.70 1.71 -6.89
CA THR A 9 6.63 2.38 -7.63
C THR A 9 5.86 1.41 -8.52
N ASP A 10 6.55 0.53 -9.23
CA ASP A 10 5.94 -0.45 -10.12
C ASP A 10 5.12 -1.47 -9.34
N LYS A 11 5.65 -1.95 -8.20
CA LYS A 11 4.92 -2.85 -7.30
C LYS A 11 3.68 -2.17 -6.71
N PHE A 12 3.81 -0.92 -6.25
CA PHE A 12 2.66 -0.15 -5.77
C PHE A 12 1.58 -0.02 -6.86
N ASN A 13 1.95 0.33 -8.10
CA ASN A 13 1.01 0.47 -9.20
C ASN A 13 0.31 -0.85 -9.56
N THR A 14 1.06 -1.95 -9.57
CA THR A 14 0.51 -3.28 -9.84
C THR A 14 -0.52 -3.67 -8.80
N LEU A 15 -0.20 -3.50 -7.51
CA LEU A 15 -1.11 -3.81 -6.42
C LEU A 15 -2.31 -2.87 -6.37
N LEU A 16 -2.13 -1.60 -6.71
CA LEU A 16 -3.22 -0.64 -6.84
C LEU A 16 -4.19 -1.06 -7.95
N GLU A 17 -3.69 -1.57 -9.07
CA GLU A 17 -4.51 -2.13 -10.14
C GLU A 17 -5.31 -3.34 -9.67
N GLN A 18 -4.66 -4.28 -8.98
CA GLN A 18 -5.30 -5.50 -8.49
C GLN A 18 -6.36 -5.23 -7.41
N CYS A 19 -6.05 -4.39 -6.43
CA CYS A 19 -6.93 -4.13 -5.29
C CYS A 19 -8.02 -3.08 -5.58
N TYR A 20 -7.73 -2.12 -6.46
CA TYR A 20 -8.54 -0.90 -6.63
C TYR A 20 -8.75 -0.49 -8.08
N LYS A 21 -8.40 -1.32 -9.09
CA LYS A 21 -8.52 -0.97 -10.52
C LYS A 21 -7.82 0.35 -10.87
N GLY A 22 -6.69 0.61 -10.21
CA GLY A 22 -5.90 1.83 -10.40
C GLY A 22 -6.44 3.05 -9.66
N ASN A 23 -7.53 2.93 -8.89
CA ASN A 23 -8.16 4.04 -8.20
C ASN A 23 -7.40 4.43 -6.92
N LEU A 24 -6.46 5.36 -7.06
CA LEU A 24 -5.67 5.88 -5.94
C LEU A 24 -6.54 6.51 -4.84
N ARG A 25 -7.68 7.12 -5.19
CA ARG A 25 -8.53 7.81 -4.21
C ARG A 25 -9.22 6.82 -3.28
N GLU A 26 -9.61 5.67 -3.82
CA GLU A 26 -10.22 4.58 -3.06
C GLU A 26 -9.20 3.93 -2.11
N PHE A 27 -8.00 3.64 -2.61
CA PHE A 27 -6.87 3.24 -1.76
C PHE A 27 -6.64 4.22 -0.61
N CYS A 28 -6.53 5.53 -0.92
CA CYS A 28 -6.29 6.55 0.10
C CYS A 28 -7.43 6.65 1.11
N SER A 29 -8.67 6.47 0.70
CA SER A 29 -9.84 6.50 1.59
C SER A 29 -9.84 5.35 2.58
N GLU A 30 -9.38 4.16 2.17
CA GLU A 30 -9.32 2.98 3.03
C GLU A 30 -8.09 2.97 3.93
N PHE A 31 -6.93 3.37 3.39
CA PHE A 31 -5.69 3.41 4.15
C PHE A 31 -5.65 4.55 5.18
N ASP A 32 -6.33 5.66 4.93
CA ASP A 32 -6.27 6.84 5.81
C ASP A 32 -7.16 6.71 7.05
N VAL A 33 -6.75 5.82 7.97
CA VAL A 33 -7.42 5.56 9.27
C VAL A 33 -7.61 6.84 10.11
N LYS A 34 -6.84 7.89 9.84
CA LYS A 34 -6.94 9.19 10.54
C LYS A 34 -7.89 10.19 9.86
N ASN A 35 -8.60 9.81 8.79
CA ASN A 35 -9.54 10.66 8.06
C ASN A 35 -8.97 12.05 7.68
N ARG A 36 -7.69 12.11 7.29
CA ARG A 36 -7.05 13.32 6.74
C ARG A 36 -7.58 13.65 5.33
N GLY A 37 -8.25 12.71 4.68
CA GLY A 37 -9.09 12.90 3.50
C GLY A 37 -8.33 13.46 2.31
N GLU A 38 -8.87 14.53 1.70
CA GLU A 38 -8.32 15.17 0.49
C GLU A 38 -6.83 15.56 0.63
N SER A 39 -6.39 15.92 1.85
CA SER A 39 -5.01 16.31 2.12
C SER A 39 -4.02 15.13 2.02
N PHE A 40 -4.47 13.92 2.40
CA PHE A 40 -3.67 12.70 2.30
C PHE A 40 -3.60 12.24 0.85
N TYR A 41 -4.74 12.18 0.16
CA TYR A 41 -4.80 11.83 -1.26
C TYR A 41 -3.85 12.68 -2.11
N LYS A 42 -3.90 14.01 -1.98
CA LYS A 42 -3.02 14.92 -2.74
C LYS A 42 -1.54 14.70 -2.43
N ARG A 43 -1.21 14.34 -1.18
CA ARG A 43 0.17 14.04 -0.77
C ARG A 43 0.68 12.76 -1.43
N VAL A 44 -0.12 11.69 -1.37
CA VAL A 44 0.24 10.40 -1.99
C VAL A 44 0.34 10.55 -3.50
N GLN A 45 -0.60 11.26 -4.14
CA GLN A 45 -0.56 11.53 -5.58
C GLN A 45 0.72 12.27 -5.99
N LYS A 46 1.08 13.33 -5.24
CA LYS A 46 2.31 14.10 -5.51
C LYS A 46 3.57 13.28 -5.28
N ALA A 47 3.61 12.50 -4.21
CA ALA A 47 4.73 11.62 -3.91
C ALA A 47 4.91 10.58 -5.02
N ARG A 48 3.85 9.88 -5.42
CA ARG A 48 3.84 8.92 -6.53
C ARG A 48 4.38 9.54 -7.82
N HIS A 49 3.90 10.73 -8.18
CA HIS A 49 4.38 11.44 -9.37
C HIS A 49 5.88 11.76 -9.31
N ARG A 50 6.40 12.13 -8.13
CA ARG A 50 7.84 12.36 -7.94
C ARG A 50 8.64 11.07 -8.07
N MET A 51 8.16 9.95 -7.51
CA MET A 51 8.86 8.67 -7.60
C MET A 51 9.11 8.20 -9.04
N MET A 52 8.20 8.55 -9.96
CA MET A 52 8.30 8.21 -11.38
C MET A 52 9.25 9.13 -12.17
N ASN A 53 9.48 10.37 -11.71
CA ASN A 53 10.11 11.40 -12.53
C ASN A 53 11.43 11.94 -11.95
N GLN A 54 11.70 11.71 -10.67
CA GLN A 54 12.77 12.36 -9.92
C GLN A 54 13.33 11.44 -8.84
N SER A 55 14.51 11.80 -8.29
CA SER A 55 14.97 11.19 -7.04
C SER A 55 14.09 11.62 -5.87
N ILE A 56 13.88 10.69 -4.94
CA ILE A 56 13.00 10.85 -3.78
C ILE A 56 13.74 10.44 -2.51
N SER A 57 13.28 10.93 -1.36
CA SER A 57 13.85 10.56 -0.07
C SER A 57 13.56 9.10 0.27
N GLN A 58 14.45 8.50 1.07
CA GLN A 58 14.26 7.14 1.60
C GLN A 58 12.96 7.04 2.42
N GLU A 59 12.59 8.09 3.16
CA GLU A 59 11.32 8.16 3.89
C GLU A 59 10.10 7.99 2.99
N THR A 60 10.11 8.61 1.79
CA THR A 60 9.02 8.46 0.82
C THR A 60 8.94 7.02 0.32
N ILE A 61 10.09 6.40 0.04
CA ILE A 61 10.17 5.00 -0.37
C ILE A 61 9.59 4.08 0.72
N ASP A 62 9.96 4.32 1.98
CA ASP A 62 9.50 3.50 3.10
C ASP A 62 8.02 3.71 3.40
N GLU A 63 7.48 4.90 3.14
CA GLU A 63 6.03 5.13 3.19
C GLU A 63 5.28 4.30 2.14
N PHE A 64 5.78 4.26 0.90
CA PHE A 64 5.19 3.43 -0.16
C PHE A 64 5.30 1.93 0.11
N LYS A 65 6.39 1.47 0.75
CA LYS A 65 6.47 0.08 1.22
C LYS A 65 5.36 -0.28 2.21
N LYS A 66 4.96 0.65 3.10
CA LYS A 66 3.82 0.42 4.01
C LYS A 66 2.51 0.29 3.25
N TYR A 67 2.32 1.10 2.21
CA TYR A 67 1.14 1.01 1.35
C TYR A 67 1.09 -0.31 0.59
N ILE A 68 2.24 -0.78 0.08
CA ILE A 68 2.38 -2.09 -0.56
C ILE A 68 1.98 -3.20 0.41
N VAL A 69 2.56 -3.24 1.61
CA VAL A 69 2.26 -4.26 2.61
C VAL A 69 0.77 -4.29 2.95
N PHE A 70 0.14 -3.13 3.09
CA PHE A 70 -1.30 -3.04 3.31
C PHE A 70 -2.12 -3.70 2.18
N MET A 71 -1.78 -3.42 0.92
CA MET A 71 -2.46 -4.04 -0.24
C MET A 71 -2.17 -5.53 -0.38
N GLU A 72 -0.93 -5.97 -0.09
CA GLU A 72 -0.57 -7.39 -0.07
C GLU A 72 -1.37 -8.15 0.98
N PHE A 73 -1.54 -7.60 2.18
CA PHE A 73 -2.40 -8.19 3.19
C PHE A 73 -3.86 -8.27 2.73
N LYS A 74 -4.37 -7.25 2.04
CA LYS A 74 -5.72 -7.26 1.49
C LYS A 74 -5.92 -8.36 0.45
N LEU A 75 -4.97 -8.58 -0.44
CA LEU A 75 -5.03 -9.68 -1.42
C LEU A 75 -4.91 -11.05 -0.76
N LEU A 76 -4.00 -11.19 0.23
CA LEU A 76 -3.88 -12.41 1.02
C LEU A 76 -5.20 -12.73 1.73
N GLU A 77 -5.85 -11.73 2.30
CA GLU A 77 -7.20 -11.88 2.86
C GLU A 77 -8.26 -12.18 1.80
N GLN A 78 -8.05 -11.96 0.51
CA GLN A 78 -9.00 -12.42 -0.50
C GLN A 78 -8.73 -13.87 -0.93
N GLU A 79 -7.47 -14.28 -0.93
CA GLU A 79 -7.04 -15.60 -1.39
C GLU A 79 -7.10 -16.68 -0.30
N CYS A 80 -6.97 -16.32 0.97
CA CYS A 80 -7.05 -17.28 2.07
C CYS A 80 -8.48 -17.80 2.27
N SER A 81 -8.58 -19.11 2.47
CA SER A 81 -9.77 -19.75 3.01
C SER A 81 -10.11 -19.22 4.41
N TRP A 82 -11.36 -19.40 4.84
CA TRP A 82 -11.82 -18.94 6.16
C TRP A 82 -10.97 -19.53 7.29
N ASP A 83 -10.53 -20.78 7.14
CA ASP A 83 -9.69 -21.48 8.11
C ASP A 83 -8.26 -20.92 8.19
N GLU A 84 -7.67 -20.52 7.06
CA GLU A 84 -6.34 -19.89 7.04
C GLU A 84 -6.36 -18.46 7.62
N LYS A 85 -7.44 -17.71 7.37
CA LYS A 85 -7.66 -16.40 8.01
C LYS A 85 -7.76 -16.50 9.51
N LYS A 86 -8.47 -17.53 9.99
CA LYS A 86 -8.63 -17.79 11.43
C LYS A 86 -7.29 -18.12 12.09
N ALA A 87 -6.47 -18.96 11.46
CA ALA A 87 -5.12 -19.26 11.94
C ALA A 87 -4.21 -18.01 11.97
N LEU A 88 -4.30 -17.14 10.97
CA LEU A 88 -3.56 -15.87 10.93
C LEU A 88 -4.01 -14.88 12.03
N MET A 89 -5.32 -14.80 12.32
CA MET A 89 -5.85 -13.96 13.40
C MET A 89 -5.48 -14.51 14.78
N GLU A 90 -5.55 -15.83 14.98
CA GLU A 90 -5.14 -16.47 16.23
C GLU A 90 -3.64 -16.25 16.49
N PHE A 91 -2.77 -16.38 15.48
CA PHE A 91 -1.34 -16.10 15.61
C PHE A 91 -1.05 -14.63 16.00
N LYS A 92 -1.78 -13.67 15.43
CA LYS A 92 -1.65 -12.24 15.79
C LYS A 92 -2.08 -11.93 17.23
N SER A 93 -2.92 -12.76 17.85
CA SER A 93 -3.39 -12.55 19.24
C SER A 93 -2.38 -12.97 20.32
N PHE A 94 -1.28 -13.63 19.93
CA PHE A 94 -0.21 -14.05 20.83
C PHE A 94 0.90 -13.00 21.04
N PHE A 95 0.81 -11.85 20.37
CA PHE A 95 1.75 -10.72 20.46
C PHE A 95 0.98 -9.43 20.78
#